data_AF-A0A1C5N084-F1
#
_entry.id   AF-A0A1C5N084-F1
#
_cell.length_a   1.000
_cell.length_b   1.000
_cell.length_c   1.000
_cell.angle_alpha   90.00
_cell.angle_beta   90.00
_cell.angle_gamma   90.00
#
_symmetry.space_group_name_H-M   'P 1'
#
loop_
_entity.id
_entity.type
_entity.pdbx_description
1 polymer ?
#
loop_
_entity_poly.entity_id
_entity_poly.type
_entity_poly.pdbx_seq_one_letter_code
_entity_poly.pdbx_strand_id
1 'polypeptide(L)' 'MLWRILLWLNRKEVKNMAVIYVALIVKGKRTYASVPAVLKEQVKEMLIDLELEDLITE' A
#
# COMPACT_ATOMS: atom_id res chain seq x y z
N MET A 1 24.32 11.53 10.30
CA MET A 1 23.55 11.87 9.08
C MET A 1 23.14 10.66 8.25
N LEU A 2 23.97 9.62 8.09
CA LEU A 2 23.69 8.44 7.24
C LEU A 2 22.40 7.67 7.57
N TRP A 3 22.08 7.48 8.87
CA TRP A 3 20.89 6.72 9.29
C TRP A 3 19.58 7.33 8.77
N ARG A 4 19.51 8.67 8.69
CA ARG A 4 18.33 9.37 8.15
C ARG A 4 18.12 9.08 6.67
N ILE A 5 19.21 8.88 5.92
CA ILE A 5 19.18 8.57 4.49
C ILE A 5 18.71 7.13 4.28
N LEU A 6 19.21 6.19 5.09
CA LEU A 6 18.82 4.77 5.04
C LEU A 6 17.32 4.58 5.31
N LEU A 7 16.80 5.26 6.33
CA LEU A 7 15.36 5.25 6.68
C LEU A 7 14.50 5.88 5.57
N TRP A 8 15.02 6.89 4.88
CA TRP A 8 14.29 7.58 3.81
C TRP A 8 14.20 6.74 2.53
N LEU A 9 15.28 6.02 2.17
CA LEU A 9 15.29 5.08 1.05
C LEU A 9 14.25 3.96 1.25
N ASN A 10 14.17 3.40 2.45
CA ASN A 10 13.21 2.35 2.78
C ASN A 10 11.75 2.82 2.60
N ARG A 11 11.42 4.08 2.96
CA ARG A 11 10.06 4.62 2.79
C ARG A 11 9.60 4.74 1.34
N LYS A 12 10.51 5.03 0.39
CA LYS A 12 10.15 5.14 -1.04
C LYS A 12 9.73 3.79 -1.61
N GLU A 13 10.49 2.74 -1.31
CA GLU A 13 10.20 1.37 -1.75
C GLU A 13 8.86 0.87 -1.19
N VAL A 14 8.59 1.15 0.08
CA VAL A 14 7.31 0.82 0.74
C VAL A 14 6.13 1.48 0.02
N LYS A 15 6.24 2.76 -0.33
CA LYS A 15 5.18 3.48 -1.07
C LYS A 15 4.96 2.89 -2.46
N ASN A 16 6.02 2.59 -3.20
CA ASN A 16 5.92 1.98 -4.53
C ASN A 16 5.21 0.61 -4.45
N MET A 17 5.54 -0.20 -3.44
CA MET A 17 4.90 -1.50 -3.23
C MET A 17 3.41 -1.35 -2.90
N ALA A 18 3.04 -0.37 -2.07
CA ALA A 18 1.64 -0.11 -1.75
C ALA A 18 0.83 0.28 -3.00
N VAL A 19 1.39 1.12 -3.89
CA VAL A 19 0.74 1.50 -5.17
C VAL A 19 0.52 0.27 -6.07
N ILE A 20 1.49 -0.65 -6.14
CA ILE A 20 1.32 -1.91 -6.89
C ILE A 20 0.16 -2.73 -6.33
N TYR A 21 0.05 -2.84 -5.00
CA TYR A 21 -1.06 -3.56 -4.38
C TYR A 21 -2.42 -2.92 -4.67
N VAL A 22 -2.53 -1.59 -4.58
CA VAL A 22 -3.76 -0.87 -4.97
C VAL A 22 -4.13 -1.19 -6.41
N ALA A 23 -3.18 -1.11 -7.35
CA ALA A 23 -3.43 -1.42 -8.75
C ALA A 23 -3.88 -2.88 -8.96
N LEU A 24 -3.31 -3.83 -8.22
CA LEU A 24 -3.71 -5.24 -8.28
C LEU A 24 -5.11 -5.48 -7.69
N ILE A 25 -5.48 -4.75 -6.63
CA ILE A 25 -6.81 -4.82 -6.01
C ILE A 25 -7.87 -4.24 -6.94
N VAL A 26 -7.64 -3.05 -7.50
CA VAL A 26 -8.51 -2.41 -8.50
C VAL A 26 -8.73 -3.32 -9.72
N LYS A 27 -7.69 -4.06 -10.12
CA LYS A 27 -7.76 -5.03 -11.24
C LYS A 27 -8.39 -6.37 -10.84
N GLY A 28 -8.75 -6.59 -9.57
CA GLY A 28 -9.29 -7.86 -9.06
C GLY A 28 -8.29 -9.02 -9.08
N LYS A 29 -6.98 -8.73 -9.11
CA LYS A 29 -5.91 -9.75 -9.08
C LYS A 29 -5.45 -10.11 -7.67
N ARG A 30 -5.74 -9.24 -6.70
CA ARG A 30 -5.45 -9.42 -5.28
C ARG A 30 -6.62 -8.85 -4.46
N THR A 31 -6.76 -9.31 -3.23
CA THR A 31 -7.72 -8.77 -2.25
C THR A 31 -6.97 -7.99 -1.17
N TYR A 32 -7.67 -7.12 -0.45
CA TYR A 32 -7.08 -6.36 0.66
C TYR A 32 -6.51 -7.28 1.75
N ALA A 33 -7.14 -8.43 2.02
CA ALA A 33 -6.62 -9.50 2.87
C ALA A 33 -5.18 -9.97 2.51
N SER A 34 -4.81 -9.90 1.23
CA SER A 34 -3.48 -10.33 0.75
C SER A 34 -2.37 -9.29 0.91
N VAL A 35 -2.71 -8.11 1.44
CA VAL A 35 -1.77 -7.00 1.66
C VAL A 35 -0.95 -7.29 2.93
N PRO A 36 0.39 -7.24 2.87
CA PRO A 36 1.24 -7.37 4.05
C PRO A 36 0.91 -6.31 5.11
N ALA A 37 1.01 -6.67 6.40
CA ALA A 37 0.65 -5.78 7.50
C ALA A 37 1.34 -4.41 7.45
N VAL A 38 2.61 -4.37 7.02
CA VAL A 38 3.40 -3.13 6.86
C VAL A 38 2.83 -2.18 5.79
N LEU A 39 2.08 -2.71 4.83
CA LEU A 39 1.48 -1.95 3.72
C LEU A 39 -0.03 -1.70 3.91
N LYS A 40 -0.71 -2.44 4.80
CA LYS A 40 -2.17 -2.40 4.95
C LYS A 40 -2.71 -0.99 5.18
N GLU A 41 -2.04 -0.19 6.00
CA GLU A 41 -2.46 1.19 6.31
C GLU A 41 -2.34 2.09 5.07
N GLN A 42 -1.19 2.08 4.38
CA GLN A 42 -0.99 2.88 3.16
C GLN A 42 -1.92 2.45 2.02
N VAL A 43 -2.16 1.15 1.85
CA VAL A 43 -3.09 0.64 0.83
C VAL A 43 -4.52 1.04 1.17
N LYS A 44 -4.91 1.04 2.46
CA LYS A 44 -6.23 1.48 2.91
C LYS A 44 -6.47 2.94 2.60
N GLU A 45 -5.52 3.81 2.98
CA GLU A 45 -5.60 5.24 2.70
C GLU A 45 -5.74 5.51 1.20
N MET A 46 -4.91 4.87 0.37
CA MET A 46 -5.00 5.05 -1.08
C MET A 46 -6.29 4.53 -1.70
N LEU A 47 -6.90 3.47 -1.16
CA LEU A 47 -8.21 3.00 -1.63
C LEU A 47 -9.31 3.99 -1.24
N ILE A 48 -9.24 4.59 -0.04
CA ILE A 48 -10.16 5.65 0.40
C ILE A 48 -10.00 6.91 -0.46
N ASP A 49 -8.77 7.32 -0.76
CA ASP A 49 -8.48 8.47 -1.65
C ASP A 49 -9.03 8.27 -3.06
N LEU A 50 -9.20 7.01 -3.48
CA LEU A 50 -9.78 6.60 -4.76
C LEU A 50 -11.30 6.34 -4.68
N GLU A 51 -11.94 6.53 -3.53
CA GLU A 51 -13.36 6.23 -3.28
C GLU A 51 -13.71 4.74 -3.48
N LEU A 52 -12.76 3.83 -3.22
CA LEU A 52 -12.88 2.36 -3.39
C LEU A 52 -12.81 1.60 -2.05
N GLU A 53 -13.42 2.18 -1.02
CA GLU A 53 -13.43 1.64 0.34
C GLU A 53 -14.19 0.31 0.48
N ASP A 54 -15.07 0.00 -0.47
CA ASP A 54 -15.77 -1.27 -0.63
C ASP A 54 -14.82 -2.45 -0.93
N LEU A 55 -13.63 -2.18 -1.47
CA LEU A 55 -12.60 -3.20 -1.71
C LEU A 55 -11.82 -3.59 -0.45
N ILE A 56 -12.02 -2.87 0.67
CA ILE A 56 -11.38 -3.14 1.96
C ILE A 56 -12.13 -4.27 2.67
N THR A 57 -11.85 -5.49 2.26
CA THR A 57 -12.36 -6.72 2.87
C THR A 57 -11.23 -7.47 3.57
N GLU A 58 -11.44 -7.79 4.85
CA GLU A 58 -10.48 -8.54 5.70
C GLU A 58 -10.37 -10.02 5.31
#